data_AF-A0A556UYZ6-F1
#
_entry.id   AF-A0A556UYZ6-F1
#
_cell.length_a   1.000
_cell.length_b   1.000
_cell.length_c   1.000
_cell.angle_alpha   90.00
_cell.angle_beta   90.00
_cell.angle_gamma   90.00
#
_symmetry.space_group_name_H-M   'P 1'
#
loop_
_entity.id
_entity.type
_entity.pdbx_description
1 polymer ?
#
loop_
_entity_poly.entity_id
_entity_poly.type
_entity_poly.pdbx_seq_one_letter_code
_entity_poly.pdbx_strand_id
1 'polypeptide(L)'
;MCVYVWLDGGFECTAERCGENRNEDYACQCSEDCLERGDCCTNYKAVCKGDCEEIKAPECPAGFVRPPLFIISLDGFRASYIKKGKSVIPNIHKLRTCGTRSPHMRPTYPSKTFPNLYTLATGLYPESHGIVCNSMYDPVFDANFNLRGREKLNHRWWGGQPQHLPKRLHYANNRRIEDVHLLMERKWLVAMNRLPGSCGYFGDHGFDNIFSSMQTIFLGYGPSFKFRMEVPPFENIELYNVMCDMTHLPFGRPAVLFPTSYSLLQHSDYISAYSYELHMPLWTAFTITSQGENTDPPLPGSECVKADIRIPPEHTQTCDSNNQDHQIVRGFLYPPGFSITPESTHGALLITNTVPMHSAFKSE
;
A
#
# COMPACT_ATOMS: atom_id res chain seq x y z
N MET A 1 35.02 -11.18 -35.59
CA MET A 1 35.09 -12.65 -35.61
C MET A 1 34.71 -13.12 -34.21
N CYS A 2 33.45 -13.48 -33.98
CA CYS A 2 33.04 -14.10 -32.71
C CYS A 2 33.50 -15.57 -32.77
N VAL A 3 34.49 -15.92 -31.95
CA VAL A 3 34.90 -17.31 -31.77
C VAL A 3 33.84 -17.96 -30.88
N TYR A 4 32.98 -18.79 -31.48
CA TYR A 4 32.09 -19.66 -30.72
C TYR A 4 32.92 -20.83 -30.21
N VAL A 5 33.32 -20.78 -28.94
CA VAL A 5 33.82 -21.97 -28.23
C VAL A 5 32.58 -22.81 -27.91
N TRP A 6 32.48 -23.98 -28.53
CA TRP A 6 31.46 -24.95 -28.19
C TRP A 6 31.86 -25.60 -26.87
N LEU A 7 31.40 -25.01 -25.76
CA LEU A 7 31.50 -25.65 -24.45
C LEU A 7 30.42 -26.72 -24.38
N ASP A 8 30.82 -27.93 -24.01
CA ASP A 8 29.92 -29.08 -23.91
C ASP A 8 29.18 -29.07 -22.55
N GLY A 9 28.15 -29.90 -22.38
CA GLY A 9 27.47 -30.06 -21.08
C GLY A 9 26.54 -28.91 -20.62
N GLY A 10 26.51 -27.77 -21.31
CA GLY A 10 25.58 -26.66 -21.05
C GLY A 10 25.81 -25.89 -19.75
N PHE A 11 24.90 -24.99 -19.39
CA PHE A 11 25.03 -24.06 -18.25
C PHE A 11 24.27 -24.50 -16.98
N GLU A 12 23.71 -25.71 -16.98
CA GLU A 12 22.85 -26.21 -15.91
C GLU A 12 23.24 -27.63 -15.48
N CYS A 13 23.31 -27.86 -14.16
CA CYS A 13 23.35 -29.19 -13.58
C CYS A 13 22.01 -29.90 -13.76
N THR A 14 22.07 -31.20 -14.03
CA THR A 14 20.95 -32.14 -13.93
C THR A 14 21.17 -33.07 -12.75
N ALA A 15 20.16 -33.83 -12.36
CA ALA A 15 20.30 -34.85 -11.31
C ALA A 15 21.42 -35.86 -11.63
N GLU A 16 21.67 -36.11 -12.91
CA GLU A 16 22.70 -37.03 -13.41
C GLU A 16 24.12 -36.42 -13.36
N ARG A 17 24.24 -35.10 -13.46
CA ARG A 17 25.53 -34.38 -13.36
C ARG A 17 25.97 -34.12 -11.93
N CYS A 18 25.10 -34.35 -10.94
CA CYS A 18 25.43 -34.10 -9.54
C CYS A 18 26.51 -35.07 -9.04
N GLY A 19 27.67 -34.52 -8.65
CA GLY A 19 28.83 -35.33 -8.25
C GLY A 19 29.62 -35.89 -9.44
N GLU A 20 29.49 -35.28 -10.62
CA GLU A 20 30.27 -35.67 -11.79
C GLU A 20 31.79 -35.53 -11.57
N ASN A 21 32.56 -36.35 -12.28
CA ASN A 21 33.99 -36.09 -12.44
C ASN A 21 34.17 -34.84 -13.33
N ARG A 22 35.09 -33.97 -12.93
CA ARG A 22 35.38 -32.72 -13.64
C ARG A 22 35.68 -32.97 -15.12
N ASN A 23 35.07 -32.16 -15.99
CA ASN A 23 35.37 -32.14 -17.42
C ASN A 23 35.73 -30.70 -17.82
N GLU A 24 36.94 -30.47 -18.29
CA GLU A 24 37.42 -29.12 -18.67
C GLU A 24 36.71 -28.55 -19.90
N ASP A 25 36.03 -29.39 -20.69
CA ASP A 25 35.25 -28.96 -21.85
C ASP A 25 33.88 -28.38 -21.45
N TYR A 26 33.46 -28.50 -20.18
CA TYR A 26 32.17 -28.01 -19.71
C TYR A 26 32.17 -26.53 -19.34
N ALA A 27 31.08 -25.83 -19.68
CA ALA A 27 30.94 -24.40 -19.38
C ALA A 27 30.87 -24.08 -17.88
N CYS A 28 30.40 -25.02 -17.08
CA CYS A 28 30.32 -24.95 -15.62
C CYS A 28 30.27 -26.36 -15.03
N GLN A 29 30.68 -26.50 -13.77
CA GLN A 29 30.86 -27.80 -13.13
C GLN A 29 29.72 -28.16 -12.17
N CYS A 30 29.46 -29.45 -12.01
CA CYS A 30 28.55 -30.02 -11.01
C CYS A 30 29.26 -31.00 -10.06
N SER A 31 30.59 -30.96 -10.05
CA SER A 31 31.48 -31.71 -9.17
C SER A 31 31.45 -31.17 -7.74
N GLU A 32 31.84 -31.98 -6.77
CA GLU A 32 31.82 -31.61 -5.34
C GLU A 32 32.77 -30.43 -5.00
N ASP A 33 33.82 -30.21 -5.80
CA ASP A 33 34.83 -29.16 -5.62
C ASP A 33 34.51 -27.86 -6.38
N CYS A 34 33.39 -27.77 -7.08
CA CYS A 34 33.06 -26.59 -7.90
C CYS A 34 32.86 -25.31 -7.07
N LEU A 35 32.42 -25.44 -5.81
CA LEU A 35 32.14 -24.29 -4.93
C LEU A 35 33.44 -23.63 -4.46
N GLU A 36 34.48 -24.43 -4.18
CA GLU A 36 35.79 -23.92 -3.76
C GLU A 36 36.52 -23.24 -4.92
N ARG A 37 36.33 -23.74 -6.14
CA ARG A 37 36.93 -23.18 -7.37
C ARG A 37 36.12 -22.07 -8.02
N GLY A 38 34.88 -21.86 -7.59
CA GLY A 38 34.04 -20.74 -8.03
C GLY A 38 33.45 -20.90 -9.44
N ASP A 39 33.32 -22.13 -9.93
CA ASP A 39 32.87 -22.43 -11.31
C ASP A 39 31.68 -23.40 -11.39
N CYS A 40 30.93 -23.54 -10.30
CA CYS A 40 29.68 -24.30 -10.33
C CYS A 40 28.68 -23.73 -11.33
N CYS A 41 27.88 -24.60 -11.95
CA CYS A 41 26.67 -24.15 -12.64
C CYS A 41 25.74 -23.45 -11.65
N THR A 42 25.02 -22.43 -12.13
CA THR A 42 24.21 -21.55 -11.27
C THR A 42 23.10 -22.27 -10.50
N ASN A 43 22.65 -23.43 -10.99
CA ASN A 43 21.64 -24.27 -10.35
C ASN A 43 22.21 -25.43 -9.49
N TYR A 44 23.53 -25.58 -9.36
CA TYR A 44 24.19 -26.70 -8.65
C TYR A 44 23.61 -26.94 -7.24
N LYS A 45 23.58 -25.92 -6.37
CA LYS A 45 23.02 -26.07 -5.01
C LYS A 45 21.54 -26.44 -5.01
N ALA A 46 20.78 -25.97 -5.99
CA ALA A 46 19.35 -26.23 -6.09
C ALA A 46 19.05 -27.66 -6.53
N VAL A 47 19.87 -28.21 -7.42
CA VAL A 47 19.68 -29.54 -8.02
C VAL A 47 20.39 -30.64 -7.21
N CYS A 48 21.62 -30.38 -6.76
CA CYS A 48 22.51 -31.42 -6.20
C CYS A 48 22.59 -31.44 -4.67
N LYS A 49 22.36 -30.30 -4.01
CA LYS A 49 22.41 -30.17 -2.53
C LYS A 49 21.03 -30.00 -1.91
N GLY A 50 19.97 -30.32 -2.65
CA GLY A 50 18.62 -29.83 -2.39
C GLY A 50 18.12 -29.99 -0.94
N ASP A 51 17.98 -28.88 -0.23
CA ASP A 51 16.83 -28.56 0.63
C ASP A 51 16.82 -27.07 1.02
N CYS A 52 15.83 -26.62 1.80
CA CYS A 52 15.83 -25.29 2.43
C CYS A 52 16.57 -25.34 3.77
N GLU A 53 17.71 -24.66 3.88
CA GLU A 53 18.42 -24.46 5.15
C GLU A 53 18.12 -23.08 5.75
N GLU A 54 18.08 -23.02 7.09
CA GLU A 54 17.87 -21.77 7.83
C GLU A 54 19.19 -21.00 7.94
N ILE A 55 19.19 -19.74 7.48
CA ILE A 55 20.35 -18.85 7.57
C ILE A 55 20.26 -18.08 8.90
N LYS A 56 20.86 -18.64 9.95
CA LYS A 56 20.79 -18.06 11.31
C LYS A 56 21.65 -16.81 11.49
N ALA A 57 22.74 -16.70 10.73
CA ALA A 57 23.65 -15.56 10.75
C ALA A 57 24.18 -15.30 9.33
N PRO A 58 24.63 -14.07 9.02
CA PRO A 58 25.18 -13.79 7.70
C PRO A 58 26.54 -14.47 7.49
N GLU A 59 26.62 -15.32 6.46
CA GLU A 59 27.85 -15.97 6.01
C GLU A 59 28.45 -15.19 4.83
N CYS A 60 29.18 -14.11 5.12
CA CYS A 60 29.74 -13.22 4.10
C CYS A 60 31.28 -13.37 3.99
N PRO A 61 31.85 -13.40 2.77
CA PRO A 61 33.30 -13.39 2.59
C PRO A 61 33.98 -12.13 3.15
N ALA A 62 35.29 -12.21 3.39
CA ALA A 62 36.08 -11.08 3.84
C ALA A 62 35.92 -9.87 2.89
N GLY A 63 35.71 -8.68 3.46
CA GLY A 63 35.44 -7.43 2.73
C GLY A 63 33.98 -7.00 2.74
N PHE A 64 33.04 -7.89 3.06
CA PHE A 64 31.63 -7.54 3.26
C PHE A 64 31.38 -7.14 4.73
N VAL A 65 31.29 -5.83 4.99
CA VAL A 65 30.97 -5.30 6.33
C VAL A 65 29.50 -5.52 6.72
N ARG A 66 28.63 -5.67 5.72
CA ARG A 66 27.20 -5.98 5.88
C ARG A 66 26.69 -6.83 4.72
N PRO A 67 25.63 -7.64 4.92
CA PRO A 67 25.05 -8.42 3.84
C PRO A 67 24.51 -7.50 2.74
N PRO A 68 24.86 -7.73 1.46
CA PRO A 68 24.31 -6.93 0.37
C PRO A 68 22.82 -7.24 0.17
N LEU A 69 22.04 -6.20 -0.14
CA LEU A 69 20.63 -6.34 -0.51
C LEU A 69 20.46 -6.27 -2.03
N PHE A 70 19.80 -7.27 -2.60
CA PHE A 70 19.40 -7.27 -4.00
C PHE A 70 17.89 -7.14 -4.12
N ILE A 71 17.45 -6.18 -4.94
CA ILE A 71 16.03 -5.97 -5.25
C ILE A 71 15.80 -6.45 -6.68
N ILE A 72 15.02 -7.52 -6.82
CA ILE A 72 14.64 -8.08 -8.12
C ILE A 72 13.19 -7.72 -8.38
N SER A 73 12.96 -6.75 -9.26
CA SER A 73 11.62 -6.36 -9.68
C SER A 73 11.22 -7.11 -10.95
N LEU A 74 10.07 -7.79 -10.90
CA LEU A 74 9.47 -8.50 -12.04
C LEU A 74 8.22 -7.73 -12.47
N ASP A 75 8.35 -6.92 -13.53
CA ASP A 75 7.24 -6.07 -14.00
C ASP A 75 6.02 -6.90 -14.40
N GLY A 76 4.83 -6.46 -14.02
CA GLY A 76 3.57 -7.14 -14.29
C GLY A 76 3.38 -8.50 -13.61
N PHE A 77 4.23 -8.88 -12.64
CA PHE A 77 4.07 -10.16 -11.94
C PHE A 77 2.88 -10.11 -10.96
N ARG A 78 1.72 -10.55 -11.42
CA ARG A 78 0.50 -10.65 -10.62
C ARG A 78 0.63 -11.73 -9.53
N ALA A 79 0.15 -11.44 -8.31
CA ALA A 79 0.21 -12.35 -7.16
C ALA A 79 -0.32 -13.77 -7.46
N SER A 80 -1.39 -13.89 -8.25
CA SER A 80 -1.97 -15.18 -8.61
C SER A 80 -1.05 -16.08 -9.45
N TYR A 81 -0.05 -15.53 -10.15
CA TYR A 81 0.89 -16.33 -10.94
C TYR A 81 1.73 -17.27 -10.06
N ILE A 82 1.87 -16.97 -8.77
CA ILE A 82 2.53 -17.85 -7.80
C ILE A 82 1.82 -19.20 -7.65
N LYS A 83 0.53 -19.28 -8.00
CA LYS A 83 -0.28 -20.50 -7.96
C LYS A 83 0.09 -21.49 -9.06
N LYS A 84 0.86 -21.08 -10.08
CA LYS A 84 1.38 -22.02 -11.10
C LYS A 84 2.32 -23.08 -10.52
N GLY A 85 2.88 -22.85 -9.33
CA GLY A 85 3.57 -23.88 -8.54
C GLY A 85 4.99 -24.21 -9.01
N LYS A 86 5.60 -25.18 -8.33
CA LYS A 86 7.01 -25.59 -8.52
C LYS A 86 7.31 -26.07 -9.94
N SER A 87 6.33 -26.63 -10.65
CA SER A 87 6.51 -27.14 -12.01
C SER A 87 6.78 -26.05 -13.05
N VAL A 88 6.30 -24.82 -12.82
CA VAL A 88 6.47 -23.71 -13.77
C VAL A 88 7.49 -22.69 -13.27
N ILE A 89 7.54 -22.45 -11.96
CA ILE A 89 8.39 -21.41 -11.35
C ILE A 89 9.23 -21.99 -10.18
N PRO A 90 10.10 -23.00 -10.42
CA PRO A 90 10.78 -23.74 -9.35
C PRO A 90 11.63 -22.85 -8.44
N ASN A 91 12.38 -21.89 -8.99
CA ASN A 91 13.24 -21.00 -8.21
C ASN A 91 12.46 -20.00 -7.35
N ILE A 92 11.44 -19.35 -7.94
CA ILE A 92 10.54 -18.44 -7.21
C ILE A 92 9.77 -19.21 -6.14
N HIS A 93 9.33 -20.44 -6.45
CA HIS A 93 8.70 -21.32 -5.49
C HIS A 93 9.64 -21.67 -4.33
N LYS A 94 10.93 -21.94 -4.59
CA LYS A 94 11.93 -22.18 -3.53
C LYS A 94 12.09 -20.94 -2.64
N LEU A 95 12.28 -19.74 -3.21
CA LEU A 95 12.36 -18.49 -2.45
C LEU A 95 11.12 -18.27 -1.57
N ARG A 96 9.93 -18.53 -2.13
CA ARG A 96 8.65 -18.46 -1.42
C ARG A 96 8.52 -19.48 -0.29
N THR A 97 9.02 -20.69 -0.48
CA THR A 97 8.88 -21.76 0.52
C THR A 97 9.92 -21.60 1.62
N CYS A 98 11.16 -21.24 1.29
CA CYS A 98 12.24 -21.13 2.28
C CYS A 98 12.27 -19.77 3.01
N GLY A 99 11.85 -18.68 2.35
CA GLY A 99 11.95 -17.32 2.87
C GLY A 99 10.71 -16.81 3.61
N THR A 100 10.65 -15.48 3.75
CA THR A 100 9.46 -14.74 4.16
C THR A 100 8.63 -14.37 2.92
N ARG A 101 7.32 -14.55 2.99
CA ARG A 101 6.40 -14.19 1.90
C ARG A 101 5.15 -13.50 2.41
N SER A 102 4.46 -12.81 1.51
CA SER A 102 3.09 -12.38 1.72
C SER A 102 2.15 -13.03 0.68
N PRO A 103 0.87 -13.31 0.99
CA PRO A 103 -0.11 -13.73 0.00
C PRO A 103 -0.19 -12.78 -1.20
N HIS A 104 -0.02 -11.48 -0.95
CA HIS A 104 0.14 -10.46 -1.95
C HIS A 104 0.61 -9.14 -1.33
N MET A 105 1.28 -8.31 -2.14
CA MET A 105 1.61 -6.94 -1.80
C MET A 105 0.71 -5.99 -2.61
N ARG A 106 0.17 -4.96 -1.93
CA ARG A 106 -0.67 -3.93 -2.54
C ARG A 106 0.22 -2.85 -3.17
N PRO A 107 0.08 -2.58 -4.48
CA PRO A 107 0.79 -1.47 -5.14
C PRO A 107 0.18 -0.11 -4.74
N THR A 108 0.86 0.98 -5.07
CA THR A 108 0.27 2.33 -5.08
C THR A 108 -0.57 2.56 -6.34
N TYR A 109 -1.45 3.55 -6.27
CA TYR A 109 -2.26 3.99 -7.39
C TYR A 109 -1.59 5.16 -8.15
N PRO A 110 -1.64 5.18 -9.50
CA PRO A 110 -2.11 4.12 -10.38
C PRO A 110 -1.16 2.91 -10.33
N SER A 111 -1.70 1.71 -10.54
CA SER A 111 -0.94 0.45 -10.56
C SER A 111 -0.11 0.31 -11.85
N LYS A 112 0.72 1.32 -12.16
CA LYS A 112 1.63 1.43 -13.30
C LYS A 112 3.08 1.35 -12.82
N THR A 113 3.97 0.99 -13.75
CA THR A 113 5.38 0.65 -13.51
C THR A 113 6.16 1.74 -12.77
N PHE A 114 6.27 2.95 -13.34
CA PHE A 114 7.15 4.00 -12.79
C PHE A 114 6.68 4.53 -11.42
N PRO A 115 5.38 4.83 -11.22
CA PRO A 115 4.88 5.20 -9.90
C PRO A 115 5.24 4.16 -8.84
N ASN A 116 5.03 2.88 -9.13
CA ASN A 116 5.26 1.81 -8.15
C ASN A 116 6.74 1.49 -7.91
N LEU A 117 7.59 1.54 -8.95
CA LEU A 117 9.04 1.37 -8.78
C LEU A 117 9.64 2.52 -7.98
N TYR A 118 9.18 3.75 -8.21
CA TYR A 118 9.69 4.91 -7.47
C TYR A 118 9.13 4.98 -6.05
N THR A 119 7.87 4.58 -5.84
CA THR A 119 7.32 4.30 -4.51
C THR A 119 8.20 3.29 -3.77
N LEU A 120 8.57 2.16 -4.39
CA LEU A 120 9.42 1.15 -3.76
C LEU A 120 10.77 1.75 -3.32
N ALA A 121 11.35 2.61 -4.16
CA ALA A 121 12.65 3.23 -3.90
C ALA A 121 12.62 4.38 -2.88
N THR A 122 11.45 4.92 -2.55
CA THR A 122 11.33 6.14 -1.71
C THR A 122 10.42 6.00 -0.49
N GLY A 123 9.53 5.01 -0.48
CA GLY A 123 8.49 4.85 0.54
C GLY A 123 7.37 5.89 0.46
N LEU A 124 7.36 6.71 -0.59
CA LEU A 124 6.41 7.81 -0.76
C LEU A 124 5.28 7.41 -1.72
N TYR A 125 4.12 8.05 -1.55
CA TYR A 125 3.05 7.98 -2.54
C TYR A 125 3.40 8.76 -3.81
N PRO A 126 2.81 8.38 -4.96
CA PRO A 126 3.01 9.09 -6.24
C PRO A 126 2.78 10.59 -6.20
N GLU A 127 1.78 11.01 -5.43
CA GLU A 127 1.49 12.43 -5.24
C GLU A 127 2.67 13.18 -4.58
N SER A 128 3.35 12.56 -3.62
CA SER A 128 4.47 13.17 -2.89
C SER A 128 5.76 13.14 -3.69
N HIS A 129 6.09 12.00 -4.32
CA HIS A 129 7.36 11.85 -5.03
C HIS A 129 7.34 12.39 -6.47
N GLY A 130 6.17 12.73 -7.02
CA GLY A 130 6.03 13.43 -8.30
C GLY A 130 5.92 12.57 -9.56
N ILE A 131 6.06 11.24 -9.44
CA ILE A 131 5.89 10.32 -10.57
C ILE A 131 4.52 9.71 -10.49
N VAL A 132 3.56 10.42 -11.07
CA VAL A 132 2.14 10.11 -10.92
C VAL A 132 1.66 9.11 -11.97
N CYS A 133 2.32 9.04 -13.13
CA CYS A 133 2.01 8.06 -14.18
C CYS A 133 3.25 7.74 -15.05
N ASN A 134 3.15 6.74 -15.93
CA ASN A 134 4.18 6.43 -16.93
C ASN A 134 4.30 7.52 -18.01
N SER A 135 3.23 8.28 -18.22
CA SER A 135 3.17 9.46 -19.10
C SER A 135 2.45 10.58 -18.36
N MET A 136 3.01 11.78 -18.33
CA MET A 136 2.46 12.91 -17.59
C MET A 136 2.93 14.24 -18.20
N TYR A 137 2.11 15.28 -18.08
CA TYR A 137 2.45 16.65 -18.44
C TYR A 137 2.67 17.48 -17.17
N ASP A 138 3.67 18.37 -17.16
CA ASP A 138 3.84 19.36 -16.07
C ASP A 138 3.64 20.76 -16.65
N PRO A 139 2.58 21.49 -16.27
CA PRO A 139 2.26 22.80 -16.84
C PRO A 139 3.29 23.88 -16.46
N VAL A 140 4.05 23.69 -15.36
CA VAL A 140 5.10 24.64 -14.97
C VAL A 140 6.36 24.44 -15.79
N PHE A 141 6.65 23.19 -16.16
CA PHE A 141 7.80 22.89 -17.02
C PHE A 141 7.49 23.01 -18.51
N ASP A 142 6.21 23.10 -18.84
CA ASP A 142 5.66 23.02 -20.20
C ASP A 142 6.29 21.87 -20.99
N ALA A 143 6.29 20.69 -20.37
CA ALA A 143 6.98 19.51 -20.90
C ALA A 143 6.18 18.24 -20.67
N ASN A 144 6.45 17.22 -21.50
CA ASN A 144 5.85 15.90 -21.40
C ASN A 144 6.89 14.86 -20.95
N PHE A 145 6.58 14.14 -19.88
CA PHE A 145 7.33 12.97 -19.44
C PHE A 145 6.73 11.72 -20.08
N ASN A 146 7.61 10.83 -20.56
CA ASN A 146 7.24 9.48 -20.98
C ASN A 146 8.42 8.51 -20.86
N LEU A 147 8.12 7.21 -20.83
CA LEU A 147 9.10 6.13 -20.62
C LEU A 147 10.24 6.08 -21.65
N ARG A 148 9.97 6.51 -22.89
CA ARG A 148 10.90 6.43 -24.03
C ARG A 148 11.75 7.70 -24.20
N GLY A 149 11.32 8.80 -23.60
CA GLY A 149 11.94 10.11 -23.73
C GLY A 149 13.18 10.30 -22.84
N ARG A 150 13.95 11.36 -23.14
CA ARG A 150 15.11 11.77 -22.34
C ARG A 150 14.72 12.53 -21.07
N GLU A 151 13.52 13.10 -21.02
CA GLU A 151 12.99 13.84 -19.87
C GLU A 151 13.02 13.03 -18.57
N LYS A 152 12.95 11.69 -18.65
CA LYS A 152 13.03 10.79 -17.48
C LYS A 152 14.31 10.91 -16.65
N LEU A 153 15.38 11.45 -17.24
CA LEU A 153 16.68 11.61 -16.58
C LEU A 153 16.79 12.92 -15.80
N ASN A 154 15.77 13.78 -15.86
CA ASN A 154 15.85 15.13 -15.29
C ASN A 154 15.23 15.21 -13.88
N HIS A 155 16.02 15.70 -12.92
CA HIS A 155 15.64 15.91 -11.52
C HIS A 155 14.54 16.95 -11.27
N ARG A 156 14.02 17.64 -12.28
CA ARG A 156 12.87 18.56 -12.10
C ARG A 156 11.55 17.81 -11.89
N TRP A 157 11.45 16.56 -12.35
CA TRP A 157 10.20 15.77 -12.36
C TRP A 157 9.77 15.21 -11.00
N TRP A 158 10.08 15.82 -9.84
CA TRP A 158 9.80 15.22 -8.51
C TRP A 158 9.21 16.25 -7.50
N GLY A 159 8.00 16.03 -6.92
CA GLY A 159 7.24 16.89 -5.95
C GLY A 159 5.71 17.05 -6.24
N GLY A 160 4.82 17.59 -5.34
CA GLY A 160 3.33 17.74 -5.56
C GLY A 160 2.39 18.53 -4.54
N GLN A 161 1.09 18.83 -4.89
CA GLN A 161 -0.08 19.44 -4.12
C GLN A 161 -1.57 19.10 -4.63
N PRO A 162 -2.74 19.16 -3.86
CA PRO A 162 -3.91 18.18 -3.90
C PRO A 162 -5.35 18.50 -4.39
N GLN A 163 -6.17 17.47 -4.84
CA GLN A 163 -7.63 17.21 -4.49
C GLN A 163 -8.46 15.93 -5.02
N HIS A 164 -9.63 15.66 -4.37
CA HIS A 164 -10.89 14.85 -4.62
C HIS A 164 -11.05 13.32 -4.86
N LEU A 165 -10.03 12.50 -5.07
CA LEU A 165 -10.21 11.03 -5.17
C LEU A 165 -10.42 10.31 -3.80
N PRO A 166 -10.86 9.02 -3.76
CA PRO A 166 -10.88 8.25 -2.51
C PRO A 166 -9.56 8.39 -1.76
N LYS A 167 -9.62 8.89 -0.52
CA LYS A 167 -8.42 9.35 0.20
C LYS A 167 -7.33 8.29 0.33
N ARG A 168 -7.72 7.02 0.44
CA ARG A 168 -6.81 5.86 0.47
C ARG A 168 -5.87 5.74 -0.76
N LEU A 169 -6.21 6.39 -1.88
CA LEU A 169 -5.38 6.34 -3.08
C LEU A 169 -4.15 7.23 -2.96
N HIS A 170 -4.18 8.26 -2.10
CA HIS A 170 -3.12 9.27 -2.00
C HIS A 170 -2.68 9.72 -3.41
N TYR A 171 -3.67 10.06 -4.23
CA TYR A 171 -3.51 10.40 -5.64
C TYR A 171 -4.28 11.66 -5.95
N ALA A 172 -3.90 12.72 -5.28
CA ALA A 172 -4.54 14.01 -5.39
C ALA A 172 -3.46 15.09 -5.37
N ASN A 173 -2.52 14.96 -4.42
CA ASN A 173 -1.47 15.90 -4.02
C ASN A 173 -0.36 16.09 -5.06
N ASN A 174 -0.69 16.31 -6.33
CA ASN A 174 0.27 16.71 -7.36
C ASN A 174 -0.33 17.60 -8.47
N ARG A 175 0.34 18.69 -8.85
CA ARG A 175 -0.05 19.52 -10.02
C ARG A 175 -0.02 18.78 -11.37
N ARG A 176 0.60 17.59 -11.42
CA ARG A 176 0.67 16.71 -12.59
C ARG A 176 -0.48 15.70 -12.62
N ILE A 177 -1.29 15.64 -11.57
CA ILE A 177 -2.54 14.90 -11.55
C ILE A 177 -3.60 15.88 -12.06
N GLU A 178 -4.24 15.54 -13.17
CA GLU A 178 -5.28 16.36 -13.74
C GLU A 178 -6.52 16.42 -12.82
N ASP A 179 -7.17 17.58 -12.73
CA ASP A 179 -8.37 17.79 -11.90
C ASP A 179 -9.52 16.84 -12.26
N VAL A 180 -9.58 16.41 -13.53
CA VAL A 180 -10.56 15.44 -14.02
C VAL A 180 -9.92 14.07 -14.11
N HIS A 181 -10.28 13.18 -13.19
CA HIS A 181 -9.77 11.81 -13.14
C HIS A 181 -10.88 10.77 -13.29
N LEU A 182 -10.69 9.82 -14.20
CA LEU A 182 -11.65 8.74 -14.45
C LEU A 182 -11.22 7.46 -13.73
N LEU A 183 -11.91 7.11 -12.65
CA LEU A 183 -11.70 5.85 -11.96
C LEU A 183 -12.45 4.73 -12.70
N MET A 184 -11.68 3.93 -13.44
CA MET A 184 -12.24 2.87 -14.29
C MET A 184 -12.56 1.59 -13.50
N GLU A 185 -13.69 0.98 -13.82
CA GLU A 185 -13.98 -0.39 -13.43
C GLU A 185 -12.98 -1.38 -14.06
N ARG A 186 -12.79 -2.52 -13.41
CA ARG A 186 -11.87 -3.55 -13.89
C ARG A 186 -12.28 -4.03 -15.28
N LYS A 187 -11.28 -4.19 -16.16
CA LYS A 187 -11.42 -4.66 -17.56
C LYS A 187 -12.02 -3.64 -18.53
N TRP A 188 -12.37 -2.44 -18.08
CA TRP A 188 -12.84 -1.36 -18.95
C TRP A 188 -11.72 -0.39 -19.26
N LEU A 189 -11.67 0.07 -20.51
CA LEU A 189 -10.74 1.11 -20.95
C LEU A 189 -11.55 2.31 -21.44
N VAL A 190 -10.97 3.49 -21.28
CA VAL A 190 -11.52 4.74 -21.83
C VAL A 190 -10.53 5.30 -22.84
N ALA A 191 -11.05 5.80 -23.96
CA ALA A 191 -10.30 6.46 -25.00
C ALA A 191 -11.14 7.62 -25.55
N MET A 192 -10.49 8.71 -25.98
CA MET A 192 -11.20 9.87 -26.54
C MET A 192 -11.91 9.55 -27.86
N ASN A 193 -11.34 8.67 -28.67
CA ASN A 193 -11.91 8.25 -29.95
C ASN A 193 -11.94 6.73 -30.05
N ARG A 194 -12.86 6.20 -30.86
CA ARG A 194 -12.90 4.78 -31.19
C ARG A 194 -11.62 4.41 -31.94
N LEU A 195 -10.79 3.56 -31.33
CA LEU A 195 -9.59 3.05 -31.98
C LEU A 195 -10.02 2.18 -33.19
N PRO A 196 -9.50 2.44 -34.41
CA PRO A 196 -9.79 1.59 -35.55
C PRO A 196 -9.09 0.23 -35.38
N GLY A 197 -9.85 -0.80 -35.01
CA GLY A 197 -9.38 -2.17 -34.76
C GLY A 197 -9.78 -2.71 -33.39
N SER A 198 -9.64 -4.03 -33.18
CA SER A 198 -9.56 -4.55 -31.81
C SER A 198 -8.32 -3.94 -31.16
N CYS A 199 -8.35 -3.60 -29.87
CA CYS A 199 -7.27 -2.86 -29.19
C CYS A 199 -5.90 -3.57 -29.16
N GLY A 200 -5.68 -4.66 -29.90
CA GLY A 200 -4.37 -5.31 -30.12
C GLY A 200 -3.71 -5.94 -28.88
N TYR A 201 -4.21 -5.64 -27.69
CA TYR A 201 -3.66 -6.05 -26.40
C TYR A 201 -4.71 -6.78 -25.58
N PHE A 202 -4.31 -7.90 -24.98
CA PHE A 202 -5.18 -8.80 -24.20
C PHE A 202 -5.03 -8.62 -22.68
N GLY A 203 -4.24 -7.63 -22.25
CA GLY A 203 -4.02 -7.32 -20.83
C GLY A 203 -3.51 -5.89 -20.64
N ASP A 204 -3.96 -5.26 -19.56
CA ASP A 204 -3.52 -3.95 -19.10
C ASP A 204 -3.62 -3.89 -17.57
N HIS A 205 -3.01 -2.87 -16.98
CA HIS A 205 -2.97 -2.57 -15.55
C HIS A 205 -3.00 -1.05 -15.33
N GLY A 206 -3.04 -0.57 -14.08
CA GLY A 206 -3.24 0.85 -13.76
C GLY A 206 -4.58 1.16 -13.09
N PHE A 207 -5.44 0.15 -12.95
CA PHE A 207 -6.69 0.23 -12.22
C PHE A 207 -6.46 0.42 -10.71
N ASP A 208 -7.57 0.57 -9.99
CA ASP A 208 -7.61 0.64 -8.54
C ASP A 208 -6.72 -0.42 -7.87
N ASN A 209 -5.87 0.03 -6.95
CA ASN A 209 -4.85 -0.78 -6.32
C ASN A 209 -5.39 -1.85 -5.35
N ILE A 210 -6.69 -1.83 -5.03
CA ILE A 210 -7.33 -2.91 -4.23
C ILE A 210 -7.79 -4.09 -5.09
N PHE A 211 -7.81 -3.96 -6.42
CA PHE A 211 -8.27 -5.05 -7.27
C PHE A 211 -7.33 -6.26 -7.19
N SER A 212 -7.90 -7.46 -7.04
CA SER A 212 -7.15 -8.73 -7.02
C SER A 212 -6.33 -9.00 -8.29
N SER A 213 -6.62 -8.29 -9.38
CA SER A 213 -5.81 -8.31 -10.61
C SER A 213 -4.57 -7.45 -10.56
N MET A 214 -4.53 -6.43 -9.71
CA MET A 214 -3.42 -5.47 -9.58
C MET A 214 -2.44 -5.85 -8.46
N GLN A 215 -2.82 -6.76 -7.56
CA GLN A 215 -1.95 -7.23 -6.49
C GLN A 215 -0.69 -7.91 -7.03
N THR A 216 0.46 -7.61 -6.42
CA THR A 216 1.77 -8.13 -6.82
C THR A 216 2.37 -9.05 -5.75
N ILE A 217 3.56 -9.59 -6.02
CA ILE A 217 4.27 -10.50 -5.12
C ILE A 217 5.26 -9.76 -4.21
N PHE A 218 5.52 -10.36 -3.05
CA PHE A 218 6.67 -10.02 -2.21
C PHE A 218 7.28 -11.31 -1.68
N LEU A 219 8.60 -11.45 -1.84
CA LEU A 219 9.41 -12.56 -1.35
C LEU A 219 10.70 -11.99 -0.76
N GLY A 220 10.95 -12.24 0.52
CA GLY A 220 12.20 -11.91 1.21
C GLY A 220 12.97 -13.18 1.53
N TYR A 221 14.25 -13.23 1.20
CA TYR A 221 15.11 -14.38 1.49
C TYR A 221 16.52 -13.89 1.84
N GLY A 222 17.09 -14.45 2.90
CA GLY A 222 18.41 -14.08 3.42
C GLY A 222 18.44 -14.04 4.95
N PRO A 223 19.60 -13.74 5.55
CA PRO A 223 19.80 -13.77 7.00
C PRO A 223 18.91 -12.78 7.78
N SER A 224 18.49 -11.68 7.16
CA SER A 224 17.63 -10.66 7.78
C SER A 224 16.13 -10.97 7.64
N PHE A 225 15.75 -12.00 6.87
CA PHE A 225 14.37 -12.42 6.70
C PHE A 225 14.09 -13.70 7.48
N LYS A 226 12.89 -13.81 8.05
CA LYS A 226 12.48 -15.02 8.78
C LYS A 226 12.38 -16.22 7.83
N PHE A 227 12.84 -17.37 8.31
CA PHE A 227 12.75 -18.65 7.60
C PHE A 227 11.32 -19.18 7.59
N ARG A 228 10.84 -19.59 6.40
CA ARG A 228 9.52 -20.20 6.17
C ARG A 228 8.35 -19.41 6.79
N MET A 229 8.37 -18.09 6.69
CA MET A 229 7.39 -17.21 7.31
C MET A 229 6.36 -16.70 6.28
N GLU A 230 5.09 -16.70 6.64
CA GLU A 230 4.04 -15.99 5.90
C GLU A 230 3.56 -14.80 6.73
N VAL A 231 3.65 -13.59 6.17
CA VAL A 231 3.16 -12.34 6.77
C VAL A 231 1.87 -11.89 6.10
N PRO A 232 1.03 -11.08 6.77
CA PRO A 232 -0.17 -10.53 6.16
C PRO A 232 0.11 -9.69 4.89
N PRO A 233 -0.88 -9.47 4.02
CA PRO A 233 -0.78 -8.47 2.96
C PRO A 233 -0.43 -7.10 3.51
N PHE A 234 0.44 -6.39 2.79
CA PHE A 234 0.92 -5.05 3.15
C PHE A 234 1.16 -4.21 1.89
N GLU A 235 1.44 -2.93 2.05
CA GLU A 235 1.62 -1.99 0.94
C GLU A 235 3.10 -1.83 0.55
N ASN A 236 3.38 -1.64 -0.74
CA ASN A 236 4.76 -1.48 -1.22
C ASN A 236 5.48 -0.22 -0.67
N ILE A 237 4.75 0.78 -0.17
CA ILE A 237 5.31 1.95 0.51
C ILE A 237 6.15 1.57 1.74
N GLU A 238 5.80 0.46 2.42
CA GLU A 238 6.46 0.03 3.65
C GLU A 238 7.86 -0.55 3.39
N LEU A 239 8.13 -0.98 2.15
CA LEU A 239 9.38 -1.65 1.83
C LEU A 239 10.59 -0.74 1.93
N TYR A 240 10.46 0.57 1.68
CA TYR A 240 11.56 1.49 1.86
C TYR A 240 12.10 1.47 3.29
N ASN A 241 11.20 1.47 4.28
CA ASN A 241 11.58 1.34 5.67
C ASN A 241 12.28 0.00 5.90
N VAL A 242 11.72 -1.13 5.45
CA VAL A 242 12.36 -2.45 5.59
C VAL A 242 13.76 -2.51 4.97
N MET A 243 14.00 -1.81 3.86
CA MET A 243 15.29 -1.76 3.19
C MET A 243 16.31 -0.85 3.88
N CYS A 244 15.83 0.19 4.58
CA CYS A 244 16.66 1.13 5.33
C CYS A 244 16.87 0.72 6.80
N ASP A 245 15.98 -0.08 7.35
CA ASP A 245 15.90 -0.35 8.78
C ASP A 245 17.00 -1.32 9.27
N MET A 246 17.47 -1.03 10.49
CA MET A 246 18.35 -1.89 11.29
C MET A 246 17.64 -2.45 12.54
N THR A 247 16.44 -1.97 12.89
CA THR A 247 15.66 -2.40 14.06
C THR A 247 14.17 -2.03 13.93
N HIS A 248 13.33 -3.02 13.63
CA HIS A 248 11.88 -2.87 13.45
C HIS A 248 11.09 -2.73 14.76
N LEU A 249 10.47 -1.57 15.04
CA LEU A 249 9.33 -1.47 15.97
C LEU A 249 8.38 -0.34 15.56
N PRO A 250 7.06 -0.60 15.51
CA PRO A 250 6.18 0.16 16.43
C PRO A 250 4.90 -0.59 16.88
N PHE A 251 4.34 -0.19 18.03
CA PHE A 251 2.89 0.02 18.25
C PHE A 251 2.64 0.85 19.53
N GLY A 252 1.67 1.77 19.50
CA GLY A 252 1.27 2.65 20.60
C GLY A 252 -0.17 3.16 20.47
N ARG A 253 -0.67 3.82 21.52
CA ARG A 253 -2.03 4.38 21.60
C ARG A 253 -2.22 5.54 20.60
N PRO A 254 -3.41 5.74 20.01
CA PRO A 254 -3.69 6.93 19.21
C PRO A 254 -3.41 8.20 20.02
N ALA A 255 -2.56 9.06 19.48
CA ALA A 255 -2.21 10.35 20.05
C ALA A 255 -2.53 11.43 19.02
N VAL A 256 -3.00 12.58 19.49
CA VAL A 256 -3.10 13.76 18.63
C VAL A 256 -1.68 14.28 18.46
N LEU A 257 -1.15 14.18 17.25
CA LEU A 257 0.26 14.47 16.95
C LEU A 257 0.51 15.96 16.61
N PHE A 258 -0.54 16.78 16.57
CA PHE A 258 -0.45 18.21 16.31
C PHE A 258 -0.82 19.02 17.58
N PRO A 259 -0.24 20.22 17.78
CA PRO A 259 -0.60 21.07 18.90
C PRO A 259 -2.05 21.53 18.76
N THR A 260 -2.92 21.14 19.68
CA THR A 260 -4.32 21.61 19.75
C THR A 260 -4.85 21.50 21.17
N SER A 261 -5.78 22.40 21.53
CA SER A 261 -6.51 22.33 22.79
C SER A 261 -7.75 21.45 22.66
N TYR A 262 -7.83 20.39 23.46
CA TYR A 262 -9.01 19.52 23.50
C TYR A 262 -9.32 19.03 24.91
N SER A 263 -10.56 18.57 25.13
CA SER A 263 -10.97 17.91 26.37
C SER A 263 -11.64 16.57 26.10
N LEU A 264 -11.40 15.61 26.98
CA LEU A 264 -12.08 14.32 26.93
C LEU A 264 -13.45 14.44 27.59
N LEU A 265 -14.50 14.22 26.80
CA LEU A 265 -15.88 14.17 27.27
C LEU A 265 -16.30 12.71 27.41
N GLN A 266 -16.49 12.28 28.66
CA GLN A 266 -16.92 10.93 28.99
C GLN A 266 -18.44 10.89 29.13
N HIS A 267 -19.06 9.88 28.52
CA HIS A 267 -20.48 9.55 28.62
C HIS A 267 -20.62 8.08 29.03
N SER A 268 -21.84 7.63 29.31
CA SER A 268 -22.09 6.22 29.63
C SER A 268 -21.73 5.29 28.47
N ASP A 269 -22.04 5.71 27.24
CA ASP A 269 -21.99 4.83 26.06
C ASP A 269 -20.84 5.15 25.10
N TYR A 270 -20.21 6.33 25.25
CA TYR A 270 -19.14 6.78 24.37
C TYR A 270 -18.20 7.77 25.06
N ILE A 271 -16.99 7.91 24.51
CA ILE A 271 -16.00 8.92 24.90
C ILE A 271 -15.63 9.71 23.66
N SER A 272 -15.56 11.03 23.77
CA SER A 272 -15.12 11.90 22.67
C SER A 272 -14.00 12.84 23.10
N ALA A 273 -13.18 13.26 22.14
CA ALA A 273 -12.21 14.34 22.32
C ALA A 273 -12.73 15.61 21.64
N TYR A 274 -13.20 16.57 22.42
CA TYR A 274 -13.78 17.82 21.93
C TYR A 274 -12.70 18.88 21.71
N SER A 275 -12.61 19.44 20.50
CA SER A 275 -11.69 20.55 20.19
C SER A 275 -12.36 21.89 20.47
N TYR A 276 -11.70 22.74 21.26
CA TYR A 276 -12.14 24.11 21.51
C TYR A 276 -11.91 25.04 20.31
N GLU A 277 -11.04 24.64 19.38
CA GLU A 277 -10.71 25.43 18.17
C GLU A 277 -11.71 25.14 17.04
N LEU A 278 -12.10 23.88 16.87
CA LEU A 278 -13.02 23.45 15.80
C LEU A 278 -14.49 23.45 16.24
N HIS A 279 -14.75 23.65 17.54
CA HIS A 279 -16.07 23.55 18.17
C HIS A 279 -16.80 22.22 17.86
N MET A 280 -16.05 21.12 17.66
CA MET A 280 -16.57 19.79 17.38
C MET A 280 -15.59 18.70 17.86
N PRO A 281 -16.02 17.43 17.98
CA PRO A 281 -15.10 16.35 18.32
C PRO A 281 -14.08 16.06 17.22
N LEU A 282 -12.83 15.82 17.64
CA LEU A 282 -11.78 15.25 16.79
C LEU A 282 -12.03 13.75 16.52
N TRP A 283 -12.55 13.05 17.52
CA TRP A 283 -12.93 11.65 17.44
C TRP A 283 -13.97 11.32 18.53
N THR A 284 -14.76 10.29 18.25
CA THR A 284 -15.69 9.66 19.20
C THR A 284 -15.47 8.15 19.16
N ALA A 285 -15.34 7.52 20.33
CA ALA A 285 -15.09 6.09 20.48
C ALA A 285 -16.20 5.47 21.35
N PHE A 286 -16.77 4.37 20.87
CA PHE A 286 -17.83 3.62 21.53
C PHE A 286 -17.78 2.15 21.10
N THR A 287 -18.44 1.28 21.85
CA THR A 287 -18.49 -0.16 21.59
C THR A 287 -19.93 -0.56 21.36
N ILE A 288 -20.25 -1.07 20.17
CA ILE A 288 -21.57 -1.65 19.87
C ILE A 288 -21.56 -3.12 20.29
N THR A 289 -22.57 -3.54 21.07
CA THR A 289 -22.81 -4.96 21.38
C THR A 289 -23.89 -5.53 20.46
N SER A 290 -23.90 -6.85 20.25
CA SER A 290 -24.82 -7.52 19.32
C SER A 290 -26.32 -7.43 19.70
N GLN A 291 -26.66 -6.79 20.82
CA GLN A 291 -28.02 -6.61 21.32
C GLN A 291 -28.58 -5.20 21.10
N GLY A 292 -27.80 -4.27 20.53
CA GLY A 292 -28.31 -2.94 20.19
C GLY A 292 -29.25 -3.00 18.99
N GLU A 293 -30.56 -2.94 19.23
CA GLU A 293 -31.54 -2.74 18.16
C GLU A 293 -31.39 -1.33 17.59
N ASN A 294 -31.21 -1.25 16.27
CA ASN A 294 -31.16 0.00 15.53
C ASN A 294 -32.58 0.56 15.38
N THR A 295 -33.15 1.02 16.50
CA THR A 295 -34.34 1.87 16.45
C THR A 295 -33.84 3.30 16.50
N ASP A 296 -33.69 3.93 15.33
CA ASP A 296 -33.50 5.38 15.31
C ASP A 296 -34.72 6.00 16.00
N PRO A 297 -34.58 6.60 17.20
CA PRO A 297 -35.70 7.28 17.80
C PRO A 297 -36.13 8.37 16.83
N PRO A 298 -37.44 8.59 16.61
CA PRO A 298 -37.89 9.67 15.75
C PRO A 298 -37.29 10.97 16.29
N LEU A 299 -36.33 11.52 15.55
CA LEU A 299 -35.78 12.84 15.83
C LEU A 299 -36.99 13.78 15.87
N PRO A 300 -37.28 14.45 17.00
CA PRO A 300 -38.29 15.49 17.01
C PRO A 300 -37.97 16.44 15.87
N GLY A 301 -38.95 16.82 15.06
CA GLY A 301 -38.80 17.68 13.89
C GLY A 301 -38.35 19.12 14.19
N SER A 302 -37.61 19.33 15.27
CA SER A 302 -36.96 20.58 15.64
C SER A 302 -35.47 20.32 15.88
N GLU A 303 -34.65 21.30 15.52
CA GLU A 303 -33.20 21.37 15.69
C GLU A 303 -32.76 21.40 17.18
N CYS A 304 -33.38 20.58 18.04
CA CYS A 304 -33.19 20.60 19.48
C CYS A 304 -32.01 19.73 19.88
N VAL A 305 -30.80 20.28 19.70
CA VAL A 305 -29.58 19.76 20.32
C VAL A 305 -29.37 20.45 21.66
N LYS A 306 -28.96 19.68 22.68
CA LYS A 306 -28.80 20.20 24.04
C LYS A 306 -27.43 20.81 24.24
N ALA A 307 -27.36 21.96 24.92
CA ALA A 307 -26.09 22.52 25.34
C ALA A 307 -25.37 21.54 26.30
N ASP A 308 -24.04 21.46 26.19
CA ASP A 308 -23.21 20.68 27.08
C ASP A 308 -22.56 21.60 28.12
N ILE A 309 -22.99 21.48 29.37
CA ILE A 309 -22.53 22.34 30.47
C ILE A 309 -21.03 22.23 30.76
N ARG A 310 -20.36 21.18 30.26
CA ARG A 310 -18.92 20.97 30.46
C ARG A 310 -18.08 21.87 29.56
N ILE A 311 -18.67 22.38 28.48
CA ILE A 311 -17.99 23.26 27.53
C ILE A 311 -18.58 24.67 27.67
N PRO A 312 -17.74 25.68 27.88
CA PRO A 312 -18.21 27.07 27.95
C PRO A 312 -18.93 27.51 26.66
N PRO A 313 -19.97 28.35 26.74
CA PRO A 313 -20.75 28.78 25.57
C PRO A 313 -19.93 29.36 24.42
N GLU A 314 -18.84 30.07 24.72
CA GLU A 314 -17.89 30.64 23.76
C GLU A 314 -17.19 29.59 22.88
N HIS A 315 -17.19 28.34 23.31
CA HIS A 315 -16.60 27.21 22.59
C HIS A 315 -17.64 26.22 22.08
N THR A 316 -18.93 26.57 22.13
CA THR A 316 -20.02 25.71 21.63
C THR A 316 -20.59 26.24 20.31
N GLN A 317 -21.07 25.33 19.47
CA GLN A 317 -21.85 25.70 18.29
C GLN A 317 -23.23 26.22 18.73
N THR A 318 -23.76 27.22 18.01
CA THR A 318 -25.12 27.74 18.25
C THR A 318 -26.12 27.02 17.36
N CYS A 319 -27.36 26.87 17.85
CA CYS A 319 -28.48 26.39 17.02
C CYS A 319 -28.93 27.48 16.02
N ASP A 320 -28.89 28.74 16.45
CA ASP A 320 -29.34 29.93 15.73
C ASP A 320 -28.36 30.44 14.66
N SER A 321 -27.38 29.63 14.24
CA SER A 321 -26.60 29.98 13.07
C SER A 321 -27.57 30.08 11.89
N ASN A 322 -27.92 31.30 11.50
CA ASN A 322 -28.58 31.64 10.24
C ASN A 322 -27.81 30.94 9.12
N ASN A 323 -28.14 29.67 8.85
CA ASN A 323 -27.55 28.89 7.80
C ASN A 323 -28.12 29.49 6.52
N GLN A 324 -27.42 30.50 5.99
CA GLN A 324 -27.63 31.00 4.63
C GLN A 324 -27.46 29.87 3.60
N ASP A 325 -26.88 28.74 4.01
CA ASP A 325 -26.66 27.56 3.20
C ASP A 325 -27.58 26.41 3.64
N HIS A 326 -28.71 26.27 2.94
CA HIS A 326 -29.69 25.19 3.13
C HIS A 326 -29.12 23.77 2.87
N GLN A 327 -27.84 23.66 2.48
CA GLN A 327 -27.18 22.40 2.18
C GLN A 327 -26.42 21.79 3.36
N ILE A 328 -26.24 22.51 4.48
CA ILE A 328 -25.51 22.02 5.66
C ILE A 328 -26.49 21.77 6.82
N VAL A 329 -26.53 20.53 7.27
CA VAL A 329 -27.32 20.03 8.41
C VAL A 329 -26.39 19.51 9.50
N ARG A 330 -26.93 19.23 10.69
CA ARG A 330 -26.18 18.60 11.78
C ARG A 330 -26.28 17.06 11.69
N GLY A 331 -25.14 16.40 11.81
CA GLY A 331 -25.02 14.96 12.06
C GLY A 331 -24.45 14.67 13.45
N PHE A 332 -24.54 13.43 13.91
CA PHE A 332 -24.01 12.99 15.20
C PHE A 332 -22.88 11.98 14.98
N LEU A 333 -21.78 12.11 15.72
CA LEU A 333 -20.67 11.14 15.65
C LEU A 333 -20.97 9.87 16.45
N TYR A 334 -21.49 10.00 17.67
CA TYR A 334 -22.15 8.90 18.36
C TYR A 334 -23.62 8.84 17.94
N PRO A 335 -24.07 7.80 17.23
CA PRO A 335 -25.44 7.70 16.75
C PRO A 335 -26.43 7.47 17.91
N PRO A 336 -27.41 8.38 18.14
CA PRO A 336 -28.35 8.26 19.26
C PRO A 336 -29.17 6.97 19.28
N GLY A 337 -29.44 6.35 18.12
CA GLY A 337 -30.16 5.08 18.00
C GLY A 337 -29.45 3.87 18.62
N PHE A 338 -28.15 3.97 18.92
CA PHE A 338 -27.40 2.91 19.59
C PHE A 338 -27.29 3.09 21.12
N SER A 339 -28.01 4.07 21.68
CA SER A 339 -28.01 4.31 23.12
C SER A 339 -28.61 3.14 23.89
N ILE A 340 -27.89 2.67 24.91
CA ILE A 340 -28.27 1.49 25.70
C ILE A 340 -29.47 1.77 26.60
N THR A 341 -29.60 3.02 27.06
CA THR A 341 -30.64 3.47 27.99
C THR A 341 -31.32 4.75 27.47
N PRO A 342 -32.59 5.01 27.81
CA PRO A 342 -33.25 6.28 27.50
C PRO A 342 -32.46 7.49 28.03
N GLU A 343 -31.82 7.36 29.19
CA GLU A 343 -30.97 8.38 29.79
C GLU A 343 -29.71 8.63 28.96
N SER A 344 -29.10 7.57 28.40
CA SER A 344 -27.91 7.72 27.56
C SER A 344 -28.23 8.30 26.19
N THR A 345 -29.46 8.15 25.68
CA THR A 345 -29.95 8.88 24.50
C THR A 345 -29.90 10.39 24.72
N HIS A 346 -30.12 10.88 25.94
CA HIS A 346 -30.01 12.30 26.24
C HIS A 346 -28.56 12.80 26.12
N GLY A 347 -27.59 11.96 26.50
CA GLY A 347 -26.16 12.24 26.33
C GLY A 347 -25.71 12.20 24.86
N ALA A 348 -26.40 11.44 24.00
CA ALA A 348 -26.13 11.39 22.57
C ALA A 348 -26.61 12.65 21.83
N LEU A 349 -27.62 13.35 22.36
CA LEU A 349 -28.22 14.56 21.75
C LEU A 349 -27.54 15.87 22.19
N LEU A 350 -26.33 15.79 22.76
CA LEU A 350 -25.53 16.97 23.14
C LEU A 350 -24.92 17.65 21.92
N ILE A 351 -24.82 18.98 21.95
CA ILE A 351 -24.19 19.80 20.91
C ILE A 351 -22.73 19.40 20.68
N THR A 352 -22.04 18.94 21.72
CA THR A 352 -20.67 18.45 21.67
C THR A 352 -20.51 17.10 20.96
N ASN A 353 -21.60 16.44 20.57
CA ASN A 353 -21.59 15.24 19.72
C ASN A 353 -21.95 15.55 18.26
N THR A 354 -22.17 16.83 17.93
CA THR A 354 -22.62 17.22 16.59
C THR A 354 -21.47 17.63 15.67
N VAL A 355 -21.65 17.38 14.37
CA VAL A 355 -20.75 17.81 13.30
C VAL A 355 -21.56 18.41 12.14
N PRO A 356 -21.03 19.43 11.43
CA PRO A 356 -21.63 19.91 10.20
C PRO A 356 -21.54 18.83 9.12
N MET A 357 -22.64 18.59 8.43
CA MET A 357 -22.80 17.51 7.47
C MET A 357 -23.64 18.00 6.29
N HIS A 358 -23.22 17.74 5.05
CA HIS A 358 -24.06 18.07 3.91
C HIS A 358 -25.34 17.23 3.92
N SER A 359 -26.47 17.82 3.54
CA SER A 359 -27.77 17.13 3.51
C SER A 359 -27.74 15.86 2.66
N ALA A 360 -27.04 15.88 1.53
CA ALA A 360 -26.84 14.70 0.67
C ALA A 360 -26.03 13.58 1.34
N PHE A 361 -25.09 13.91 2.23
CA PHE A 361 -24.31 12.92 2.98
C PHE A 361 -25.11 12.29 4.13
N LYS A 362 -26.14 12.98 4.62
CA LYS A 362 -27.02 12.48 5.70
C LYS A 362 -28.12 11.52 5.19
N SER A 363 -28.44 11.58 3.89
CA SER A 363 -29.51 10.79 3.26
C SER A 363 -29.08 9.41 2.73
N GLU A 364 -27.78 9.12 2.74
CA GLU A 364 -27.21 7.77 2.52
C GLU A 364 -26.94 7.09 3.87
#